data_AF-A0A833RNK1-F1
#
_entry.id   AF-A0A833RNK1-F1
#
_cell.length_a   1.000
_cell.length_b   1.000
_cell.length_c   1.000
_cell.angle_alpha   90.00
_cell.angle_beta   90.00
_cell.angle_gamma   90.00
#
_symmetry.space_group_name_H-M   'P 1'
#
loop_
_entity.id
_entity.type
_entity.pdbx_description
1 polymer ?
#
loop_
_entity_poly.entity_id
_entity_poly.type
_entity_poly.pdbx_seq_one_letter_code
_entity_poly.pdbx_strand_id
1 'polypeptide(L)'
;MFISKLVVALSIPALVANAADCKLGPSEKCAVNSLPGLGDDGSVLIYPGGSTRCAFDDYSDNTTTFESSSTYFFQVFPNLKQDKSKVLLYFQGGGACVDKDTCNFALQCQLGANSLITTTAKVDNSGIMDRGADGNPFKDWNVVFLPYCTGDLFVGNTQLEPSEGPYNQALGNKQCLGQNRTMHLNGYNNAKAVLDWALENFPEPKQLVVGGYSAGSLGAQLWSAKVADMWQVKQKSMKFQVLADSYVGVFPEHKVAASSLVNFYGGCDVDLHFPEPMTTECKANTATATALVDALIKETPKSDWLFIDSTADRTQRKFYELVRLGIAGYPFTTLLDAGEFFGNLTQIVDSHAQLTSVTRFNIESEQHVWLKSAEYATATSVDGAVLGNVLSEWLSVSPTNATLKKALCC
;
A
#
# COMPACT_ATOMS: atom_id res chain seq x y z
N MET A 1 -4.67 20.24 55.21
CA MET A 1 -3.59 19.51 54.52
C MET A 1 -4.20 18.23 53.95
N PHE A 2 -4.74 18.30 52.73
CA PHE A 2 -5.35 17.15 52.06
C PHE A 2 -4.33 16.56 51.10
N ILE A 3 -3.92 15.31 51.34
CA ILE A 3 -3.00 14.56 50.50
C ILE A 3 -3.84 13.90 49.40
N SER A 4 -3.72 14.41 48.17
CA SER A 4 -4.34 13.82 46.99
C SER A 4 -3.50 12.64 46.50
N LYS A 5 -4.12 11.46 46.41
CA LYS A 5 -3.51 10.24 45.88
C LYS A 5 -3.40 10.35 44.36
N LEU A 6 -2.17 10.40 43.85
CA LEU A 6 -1.88 10.29 42.43
C LEU A 6 -2.11 8.83 42.01
N VAL A 7 -3.19 8.57 41.27
CA VAL A 7 -3.42 7.28 40.61
C VAL A 7 -2.60 7.30 39.33
N VAL A 8 -1.52 6.52 39.31
CA VAL A 8 -0.77 6.22 38.09
C VAL A 8 -1.62 5.26 37.27
N ALA A 9 -2.21 5.77 36.19
CA ALA A 9 -2.83 4.93 35.18
C ALA A 9 -1.70 4.25 34.38
N LEU A 10 -1.45 2.97 34.66
CA LEU A 10 -0.68 2.11 33.77
C LEU A 10 -1.52 1.90 32.50
N SER A 11 -1.07 2.47 31.39
CA SER A 11 -1.52 2.10 30.05
C SER A 11 -1.13 0.65 29.79
N ILE A 12 -2.11 -0.25 29.77
CA ILE A 12 -1.95 -1.63 29.33
C ILE A 12 -1.73 -1.60 27.80
N PRO A 13 -0.69 -2.25 27.25
CA PRO A 13 -0.57 -2.40 25.80
C PRO A 13 -1.77 -3.20 25.30
N ALA A 14 -2.46 -2.70 24.28
CA ALA A 14 -3.55 -3.40 23.64
C ALA A 14 -3.11 -4.84 23.30
N LEU A 15 -3.81 -5.83 23.83
CA LEU A 15 -3.63 -7.22 23.43
C LEU A 15 -3.80 -7.27 21.91
N VAL A 16 -2.75 -7.71 21.20
CA VAL A 16 -2.87 -8.19 19.83
C VAL A 16 -3.88 -9.34 19.89
N ALA A 17 -5.05 -9.17 19.29
CA ALA A 17 -6.03 -10.24 19.16
C ALA A 17 -5.33 -11.44 18.48
N ASN A 18 -5.44 -12.63 19.07
CA ASN A 18 -4.78 -13.83 18.56
C ASN A 18 -5.46 -14.26 17.25
N ALA A 19 -5.00 -13.72 16.13
CA ALA A 19 -5.34 -14.25 14.82
C ALA A 19 -4.84 -15.70 14.72
N ALA A 20 -5.67 -16.61 14.23
CA ALA A 20 -5.22 -17.97 13.95
C ALA A 20 -4.15 -17.96 12.86
N ASP A 21 -3.20 -18.89 12.90
CA ASP A 21 -2.11 -18.95 11.93
C ASP A 21 -2.15 -20.21 11.05
N CYS A 22 -1.73 -20.06 9.80
CA CYS A 22 -1.50 -21.15 8.86
C CYS A 22 -0.17 -20.97 8.13
N LYS A 23 0.61 -22.04 8.01
CA LYS A 23 1.93 -22.01 7.37
C LYS A 23 1.91 -22.81 6.08
N LEU A 24 2.19 -22.15 4.95
CA LEU A 24 2.25 -22.81 3.65
C LEU A 24 3.43 -23.78 3.60
N GLY A 25 3.18 -24.97 3.05
CA GLY A 25 4.19 -26.01 2.92
C GLY A 25 3.79 -27.14 1.96
N PRO A 26 4.57 -28.23 1.89
CA PRO A 26 4.26 -29.35 1.01
C PRO A 26 2.92 -30.02 1.32
N SER A 27 2.55 -30.10 2.61
CA SER A 27 1.33 -30.75 3.10
C SER A 27 0.17 -29.81 3.40
N GLU A 28 0.46 -28.52 3.61
CA GLU A 28 -0.54 -27.51 3.99
C GLU A 28 -0.58 -26.41 2.92
N LYS A 29 -1.77 -26.17 2.38
CA LYS A 29 -2.03 -25.20 1.31
C LYS A 29 -2.72 -23.94 1.81
N CYS A 30 -3.08 -23.89 3.09
CA CYS A 30 -3.83 -22.80 3.71
C CYS A 30 -5.04 -22.43 2.84
N ALA A 31 -5.74 -23.43 2.32
CA ALA A 31 -6.85 -23.20 1.40
C ALA A 31 -7.98 -22.50 2.16
N VAL A 32 -8.57 -21.46 1.56
CA VAL A 32 -9.56 -20.59 2.21
C VAL A 32 -10.77 -21.37 2.78
N ASN A 33 -11.10 -22.53 2.19
CA ASN A 33 -12.21 -23.38 2.61
C ASN A 33 -11.86 -24.31 3.80
N SER A 34 -10.57 -24.46 4.11
CA SER A 34 -10.05 -25.35 5.14
C SER A 34 -9.11 -24.63 6.11
N LEU A 35 -9.24 -23.30 6.21
CA LEU A 35 -8.46 -22.52 7.15
C LEU A 35 -8.74 -23.01 8.58
N PRO A 36 -7.74 -22.93 9.47
CA PRO A 36 -8.01 -23.05 10.90
C PRO A 36 -9.08 -22.01 11.28
N GLY A 37 -9.83 -22.27 12.36
CA GLY A 37 -10.85 -21.34 12.83
C GLY A 37 -10.33 -19.90 12.88
N LEU A 38 -11.20 -18.92 12.67
CA LEU A 38 -10.79 -17.52 12.57
C LEU A 38 -10.40 -16.95 13.93
N GLY A 39 -9.49 -15.98 13.95
CA GLY A 39 -9.24 -15.16 15.12
C GLY A 39 -10.44 -14.31 15.51
N ASP A 40 -10.34 -13.63 16.65
CA ASP A 40 -11.43 -12.79 17.18
C ASP A 40 -11.84 -11.65 16.23
N ASP A 41 -10.90 -11.18 15.40
CA ASP A 41 -11.14 -10.17 14.35
C ASP A 41 -11.71 -10.76 13.05
N GLY A 42 -11.95 -12.07 13.01
CA GLY A 42 -12.43 -12.78 11.83
C GLY A 42 -11.35 -13.03 10.77
N SER A 43 -10.07 -12.91 11.14
CA SER A 43 -8.93 -13.12 10.23
C SER A 43 -8.10 -14.37 10.55
N VAL A 44 -7.28 -14.75 9.59
CA VAL A 44 -6.20 -15.74 9.73
C VAL A 44 -4.91 -15.15 9.16
N LEU A 45 -3.78 -15.45 9.77
CA LEU A 45 -2.45 -15.12 9.25
C LEU A 45 -1.92 -16.29 8.44
N ILE A 46 -1.45 -15.99 7.23
CA ILE A 46 -0.81 -16.98 6.36
C ILE A 46 0.67 -16.63 6.24
N TYR A 47 1.51 -17.62 6.55
CA TYR A 47 2.96 -17.54 6.44
C TYR A 47 3.40 -18.25 5.16
N PRO A 48 3.71 -17.51 4.08
CA PRO A 48 4.05 -18.12 2.80
C PRO A 48 5.42 -18.81 2.77
N GLY A 49 6.35 -18.41 3.63
CA GLY A 49 7.72 -18.93 3.62
C GLY A 49 8.41 -18.68 2.27
N GLY A 50 9.23 -19.64 1.82
CA GLY A 50 9.92 -19.52 0.53
C GLY A 50 10.88 -18.32 0.50
N SER A 51 10.78 -17.48 -0.54
CA SER A 51 11.58 -16.27 -0.70
C SER A 51 10.98 -15.03 -0.01
N THR A 52 9.85 -15.15 0.68
CA THR A 52 9.22 -14.01 1.35
C THR A 52 9.98 -13.59 2.61
N ARG A 53 10.12 -12.29 2.81
CA ARG A 53 10.79 -11.69 3.97
C ARG A 53 10.60 -10.18 4.03
N CYS A 54 10.84 -9.60 5.20
CA CYS A 54 10.94 -8.15 5.37
C CYS A 54 12.39 -7.64 5.22
N ALA A 55 12.53 -6.30 5.29
CA ALA A 55 13.74 -5.55 4.94
C ALA A 55 15.02 -5.98 5.67
N PHE A 56 14.92 -6.32 6.96
CA PHE A 56 16.08 -6.60 7.80
C PHE A 56 15.88 -7.90 8.58
N ASP A 57 16.99 -8.48 9.01
CA ASP A 57 16.98 -9.56 10.00
C ASP A 57 16.46 -9.05 11.35
N ASP A 58 16.03 -9.98 12.21
CA ASP A 58 15.44 -9.68 13.50
C ASP A 58 16.34 -8.76 14.34
N TYR A 59 15.75 -7.68 14.86
CA TYR A 59 16.38 -6.74 15.76
C TYR A 59 15.32 -6.03 16.60
N SER A 60 15.65 -5.78 17.86
CA SER A 60 14.92 -4.84 18.69
C SER A 60 15.86 -4.18 19.67
N ASP A 61 15.55 -2.95 20.04
CA ASP A 61 16.23 -2.30 21.16
C ASP A 61 15.30 -1.40 21.96
N ASN A 62 15.55 -1.33 23.27
CA ASN A 62 14.72 -0.58 24.21
C ASN A 62 15.02 0.94 24.20
N THR A 63 16.03 1.40 23.46
CA THR A 63 16.47 2.80 23.48
C THR A 63 15.75 3.60 22.40
N THR A 64 15.72 3.08 21.17
CA THR A 64 15.03 3.69 20.02
C THR A 64 13.60 3.16 19.87
N THR A 65 13.28 2.03 20.50
CA THR A 65 12.07 1.24 20.27
C THR A 65 11.92 0.77 18.82
N PHE A 66 13.00 0.81 18.04
CA PHE A 66 13.03 0.29 16.69
C PHE A 66 13.00 -1.23 16.73
N GLU A 67 12.19 -1.81 15.85
CA GLU A 67 12.07 -3.23 15.68
C GLU A 67 12.11 -3.58 14.19
N SER A 68 12.78 -4.68 13.87
CA SER A 68 12.66 -5.35 12.59
C SER A 68 12.44 -6.83 12.81
N SER A 69 11.70 -7.44 11.91
CA SER A 69 11.54 -8.89 11.87
C SER A 69 11.73 -9.35 10.44
N SER A 70 12.52 -10.39 10.20
CA SER A 70 12.67 -10.95 8.85
C SER A 70 11.40 -11.65 8.35
N THR A 71 10.53 -12.07 9.28
CA THR A 71 9.38 -12.91 8.97
C THR A 71 8.29 -12.12 8.24
N TYR A 72 7.85 -12.65 7.10
CA TYR A 72 6.70 -12.15 6.38
C TYR A 72 5.47 -13.03 6.60
N PHE A 73 4.30 -12.40 6.73
CA PHE A 73 3.00 -13.03 6.70
C PHE A 73 2.01 -12.06 6.04
N PHE A 74 0.86 -12.59 5.61
CA PHE A 74 -0.25 -11.79 5.14
C PHE A 74 -1.54 -12.18 5.87
N GLN A 75 -2.49 -11.26 5.92
CA GLN A 75 -3.72 -11.43 6.69
C GLN A 75 -4.90 -11.65 5.75
N VAL A 76 -5.67 -12.69 6.01
CA VAL A 76 -6.84 -13.03 5.20
C VAL A 76 -8.07 -12.96 6.07
N PHE A 77 -9.06 -12.23 5.57
CA PHE A 77 -10.39 -12.24 6.10
C PHE A 77 -11.30 -12.93 5.07
N PRO A 78 -11.66 -14.21 5.27
CA PRO A 78 -12.55 -14.90 4.36
C PRO A 78 -14.00 -14.40 4.51
N ASN A 79 -14.78 -14.51 3.45
CA ASN A 79 -16.22 -14.33 3.55
C ASN A 79 -16.81 -15.45 4.44
N LEU A 80 -17.55 -15.07 5.49
CA LEU A 80 -18.11 -16.02 6.48
C LEU A 80 -19.14 -17.00 5.89
N LYS A 81 -19.72 -16.69 4.73
CA LYS A 81 -20.64 -17.56 3.99
C LYS A 81 -19.93 -18.35 2.88
N GLN A 82 -18.60 -18.32 2.84
CA GLN A 82 -17.75 -18.96 1.82
C GLN A 82 -18.04 -18.48 0.38
N ASP A 83 -18.65 -17.30 0.22
CA ASP A 83 -18.84 -16.69 -1.10
C ASP A 83 -17.51 -16.13 -1.60
N LYS A 84 -17.04 -16.64 -2.74
CA LYS A 84 -15.78 -16.27 -3.39
C LYS A 84 -15.92 -15.20 -4.48
N SER A 85 -17.12 -14.66 -4.66
CA SER A 85 -17.45 -13.79 -5.80
C SER A 85 -16.85 -12.38 -5.70
N LYS A 86 -16.47 -11.92 -4.51
CA LYS A 86 -15.90 -10.59 -4.27
C LYS A 86 -14.58 -10.70 -3.52
N VAL A 87 -13.52 -10.11 -4.09
CA VAL A 87 -12.17 -10.16 -3.54
C VAL A 87 -11.57 -8.76 -3.54
N LEU A 88 -11.02 -8.35 -2.40
CA LEU A 88 -10.19 -7.17 -2.24
C LEU A 88 -8.75 -7.63 -1.94
N LEU A 89 -7.81 -7.24 -2.79
CA LEU A 89 -6.37 -7.34 -2.55
C LEU A 89 -5.91 -5.97 -2.03
N TYR A 90 -5.57 -5.87 -0.74
CA TYR A 90 -5.33 -4.57 -0.09
C TYR A 90 -3.90 -4.40 0.40
N PHE A 91 -3.17 -3.49 -0.23
CA PHE A 91 -1.76 -3.24 -0.02
C PHE A 91 -1.55 -2.21 1.10
N GLN A 92 -0.76 -2.58 2.10
CA GLN A 92 -0.43 -1.72 3.24
C GLN A 92 0.50 -0.56 2.82
N GLY A 93 0.28 0.61 3.42
CA GLY A 93 1.25 1.71 3.42
C GLY A 93 2.41 1.51 4.41
N GLY A 94 3.32 2.49 4.47
CA GLY A 94 4.43 2.44 5.42
C GLY A 94 5.74 3.07 4.93
N GLY A 95 5.63 4.15 4.14
CA GLY A 95 6.78 4.93 3.66
C GLY A 95 7.63 4.24 2.59
N ALA A 96 8.78 4.80 2.27
CA ALA A 96 9.77 4.21 1.36
C ALA A 96 11.13 4.87 1.61
N CYS A 97 12.21 4.19 1.24
CA CYS A 97 13.54 4.79 1.21
C CYS A 97 13.94 5.14 -0.23
N VAL A 98 14.66 6.22 -0.45
CA VAL A 98 14.85 6.80 -1.80
C VAL A 98 16.26 6.63 -2.36
N ASP A 99 17.20 6.18 -1.53
CA ASP A 99 18.61 5.99 -1.85
C ASP A 99 19.29 5.10 -0.80
N LYS A 100 20.59 4.83 -0.98
CA LYS A 100 21.38 4.00 -0.06
C LYS A 100 21.41 4.54 1.39
N ASP A 101 21.43 5.86 1.58
CA ASP A 101 21.50 6.46 2.91
C ASP A 101 20.15 6.32 3.64
N THR A 102 19.06 6.62 2.95
CA THR A 102 17.71 6.48 3.47
C THR A 102 17.29 5.03 3.66
N CYS A 103 17.89 4.09 2.93
CA CYS A 103 17.58 2.67 3.03
C CYS A 103 18.37 1.93 4.12
N ASN A 104 19.50 2.47 4.58
CA ASN A 104 20.37 1.69 5.46
C ASN A 104 19.78 1.47 6.86
N PHE A 105 20.13 0.33 7.46
CA PHE A 105 19.64 -0.08 8.78
C PHE A 105 19.93 0.96 9.86
N ALA A 106 21.16 1.50 9.90
CA ALA A 106 21.58 2.40 10.96
C ALA A 106 20.67 3.64 11.01
N LEU A 107 20.31 4.20 9.84
CA LEU A 107 19.44 5.35 9.79
C LEU A 107 18.04 5.01 10.29
N GLN A 108 17.46 3.90 9.81
CA GLN A 108 16.12 3.47 10.23
C GLN A 108 16.05 3.24 11.74
N CYS A 109 17.05 2.55 12.29
CA CYS A 109 17.19 2.33 13.73
C CYS A 109 17.35 3.64 14.51
N GLN A 110 18.22 4.55 14.05
CA GLN A 110 18.45 5.82 14.75
C GLN A 110 17.22 6.73 14.77
N LEU A 111 16.38 6.67 13.73
CA LEU A 111 15.09 7.37 13.66
C LEU A 111 14.01 6.75 14.57
N GLY A 112 14.18 5.49 14.98
CA GLY A 112 13.30 4.82 15.94
C GLY A 112 11.85 4.79 15.48
N ALA A 113 10.95 5.28 16.33
CA ALA A 113 9.52 5.39 16.03
C ALA A 113 9.18 6.27 14.81
N ASN A 114 10.14 7.04 14.28
CA ASN A 114 9.99 7.88 13.08
C ASN A 114 10.79 7.34 11.89
N SER A 115 11.05 6.03 11.83
CA SER A 115 11.66 5.38 10.67
C SER A 115 10.94 5.77 9.38
N LEU A 116 11.70 5.85 8.28
CA LEU A 116 11.14 6.21 6.97
C LEU A 116 10.34 5.07 6.36
N ILE A 117 10.59 3.84 6.83
CA ILE A 117 9.92 2.63 6.36
C ILE A 117 9.40 1.80 7.54
N THR A 118 8.30 1.10 7.30
CA THR A 118 7.90 -0.04 8.14
C THR A 118 8.83 -1.22 7.87
N THR A 119 9.27 -1.90 8.93
CA THR A 119 10.29 -2.99 8.89
C THR A 119 9.79 -4.32 9.42
N THR A 120 8.49 -4.40 9.73
CA THR A 120 7.81 -5.60 10.26
C THR A 120 6.47 -5.75 9.55
N ALA A 121 6.10 -6.96 9.12
CA ALA A 121 4.73 -7.23 8.72
C ALA A 121 3.80 -7.03 9.92
N LYS A 122 2.69 -6.31 9.74
CA LYS A 122 1.71 -6.01 10.79
C LYS A 122 0.32 -6.37 10.31
N VAL A 123 -0.50 -6.88 11.24
CA VAL A 123 -1.95 -7.03 11.04
C VAL A 123 -2.63 -5.67 11.03
N ASP A 124 -3.80 -5.60 10.40
CA ASP A 124 -4.65 -4.41 10.39
C ASP A 124 -6.12 -4.81 10.59
N ASN A 125 -6.79 -4.14 11.51
CA ASN A 125 -8.22 -4.30 11.77
C ASN A 125 -8.86 -2.91 11.97
N SER A 126 -8.46 -1.94 11.15
CA SER A 126 -8.95 -0.56 11.20
C SER A 126 -9.65 -0.14 9.91
N GLY A 127 -10.56 0.84 10.00
CA GLY A 127 -11.27 1.41 8.86
C GLY A 127 -11.96 0.36 7.99
N ILE A 128 -11.62 0.27 6.70
CA ILE A 128 -12.22 -0.73 5.80
C ILE A 128 -11.85 -2.19 6.13
N MET A 129 -10.81 -2.40 6.94
CA MET A 129 -10.41 -3.73 7.41
C MET A 129 -11.24 -4.20 8.62
N ASP A 130 -11.81 -3.26 9.38
CA ASP A 130 -12.72 -3.57 10.49
C ASP A 130 -14.08 -4.03 9.96
N ARG A 131 -14.34 -5.34 10.02
CA ARG A 131 -15.62 -5.92 9.58
C ARG A 131 -16.80 -5.55 10.47
N GLY A 132 -16.54 -5.17 11.71
CA GLY A 132 -17.55 -4.71 12.66
C GLY A 132 -17.98 -3.26 12.42
N ALA A 133 -17.22 -2.50 11.62
CA ALA A 133 -17.52 -1.10 11.37
C ALA A 133 -18.83 -0.92 10.59
N ASP A 134 -19.72 -0.10 11.14
CA ASP A 134 -20.97 0.27 10.49
C ASP A 134 -20.71 0.95 9.14
N GLY A 135 -21.46 0.52 8.12
CA GLY A 135 -21.31 1.08 6.78
C GLY A 135 -20.08 0.60 6.01
N ASN A 136 -19.29 -0.36 6.52
CA ASN A 136 -18.16 -0.91 5.78
C ASN A 136 -18.62 -1.71 4.54
N PRO A 137 -18.35 -1.25 3.30
CA PRO A 137 -18.81 -1.92 2.10
C PRO A 137 -18.02 -3.22 1.81
N PHE A 138 -16.88 -3.43 2.47
CA PHE A 138 -16.04 -4.62 2.36
C PHE A 138 -16.32 -5.68 3.44
N LYS A 139 -17.24 -5.43 4.38
CA LYS A 139 -17.53 -6.34 5.51
C LYS A 139 -17.87 -7.77 5.12
N ASP A 140 -18.44 -7.97 3.93
CA ASP A 140 -18.86 -9.26 3.37
C ASP A 140 -17.96 -9.69 2.19
N TRP A 141 -16.80 -9.09 1.99
CA TRP A 141 -15.87 -9.48 0.92
C TRP A 141 -14.91 -10.56 1.42
N ASN A 142 -14.16 -11.19 0.51
CA ASN A 142 -12.87 -11.79 0.89
C ASN A 142 -11.83 -10.67 0.83
N VAL A 143 -11.13 -10.42 1.92
CA VAL A 143 -10.07 -9.41 1.96
C VAL A 143 -8.75 -10.14 2.18
N VAL A 144 -7.83 -9.95 1.26
CA VAL A 144 -6.45 -10.40 1.36
C VAL A 144 -5.61 -9.15 1.55
N PHE A 145 -5.13 -8.95 2.77
CA PHE A 145 -4.32 -7.81 3.14
C PHE A 145 -2.84 -8.17 3.01
N LEU A 146 -2.09 -7.32 2.32
CA LEU A 146 -0.66 -7.48 2.05
C LEU A 146 0.13 -6.50 2.93
N PRO A 147 0.69 -6.95 4.06
CA PRO A 147 1.58 -6.11 4.85
C PRO A 147 2.79 -5.66 4.04
N TYR A 148 3.31 -4.50 4.40
CA TYR A 148 4.43 -3.85 3.75
C TYR A 148 5.54 -3.60 4.76
N CYS A 149 6.71 -4.17 4.50
CA CYS A 149 7.82 -4.16 5.44
C CYS A 149 9.20 -4.10 4.76
N THR A 150 9.23 -3.65 3.49
CA THR A 150 10.41 -3.72 2.61
C THR A 150 10.87 -2.36 2.10
N GLY A 151 10.05 -1.29 2.21
CA GLY A 151 10.49 0.06 1.86
C GLY A 151 10.63 0.34 0.36
N ASP A 152 10.11 -0.54 -0.49
CA ASP A 152 10.33 -0.62 -1.94
C ASP A 152 9.05 -0.61 -2.79
N LEU A 153 7.94 -0.10 -2.24
CA LEU A 153 6.65 0.04 -2.92
C LEU A 153 6.10 -1.27 -3.53
N PHE A 154 6.40 -2.42 -2.92
CA PHE A 154 6.01 -3.76 -3.39
C PHE A 154 6.63 -4.19 -4.72
N VAL A 155 7.65 -3.48 -5.23
CA VAL A 155 8.28 -3.81 -6.51
C VAL A 155 9.73 -4.26 -6.37
N GLY A 156 10.30 -4.18 -5.16
CA GLY A 156 11.69 -4.51 -4.94
C GLY A 156 12.02 -5.99 -5.14
N ASN A 157 13.14 -6.24 -5.81
CA ASN A 157 13.74 -7.57 -5.95
C ASN A 157 15.27 -7.47 -5.99
N THR A 158 15.85 -6.84 -4.97
CA THR A 158 17.29 -6.67 -4.83
C THR A 158 17.71 -6.59 -3.36
N GLN A 159 19.01 -6.50 -3.12
CA GLN A 159 19.57 -6.28 -1.79
C GLN A 159 20.60 -5.15 -1.82
N LEU A 160 20.67 -4.40 -0.72
CA LEU A 160 21.70 -3.40 -0.50
C LEU A 160 22.64 -3.91 0.58
N GLU A 161 23.93 -4.00 0.22
CA GLU A 161 24.98 -4.34 1.17
C GLU A 161 24.98 -3.37 2.35
N PRO A 162 25.31 -3.85 3.56
CA PRO A 162 25.34 -3.03 4.76
C PRO A 162 26.15 -1.74 4.54
N SER A 163 25.61 -0.62 5.00
CA SER A 163 26.30 0.66 4.92
C SER A 163 25.87 1.63 5.98
N GLU A 164 26.73 2.59 6.27
CA GLU A 164 26.45 3.73 7.13
C GLU A 164 26.94 4.99 6.40
N GLY A 165 26.09 6.01 6.38
CA GLY A 165 26.38 7.31 5.78
C GLY A 165 26.92 8.31 6.81
N PRO A 166 27.45 9.46 6.35
CA PRO A 166 27.92 10.53 7.24
C PRO A 166 26.80 11.04 8.17
N TYR A 167 25.54 10.93 7.76
CA TYR A 167 24.37 11.32 8.56
C TYR A 167 24.23 10.48 9.82
N ASN A 168 24.58 9.19 9.77
CA ASN A 168 24.48 8.30 10.92
C ASN A 168 25.38 8.74 12.08
N GLN A 169 26.54 9.31 11.77
CA GLN A 169 27.48 9.82 12.79
C GLN A 169 26.97 11.09 13.48
N ALA A 170 26.14 11.88 12.79
CA ALA A 170 25.56 13.11 13.31
C ALA A 170 24.30 12.87 14.16
N LEU A 171 23.67 11.69 14.02
CA LEU A 171 22.50 11.31 14.78
C LEU A 171 22.87 10.68 16.14
N GLY A 172 21.94 10.73 17.08
CA GLY A 172 22.04 10.01 18.36
C GLY A 172 21.97 8.48 18.17
N ASN A 173 21.75 7.74 19.26
CA ASN A 173 21.48 6.29 19.21
C ASN A 173 22.63 5.45 18.62
N LYS A 174 23.84 5.60 19.19
CA LYS A 174 25.07 4.92 18.74
C LYS A 174 24.99 3.39 18.72
N GLN A 175 24.06 2.78 19.47
CA GLN A 175 23.81 1.35 19.45
C GLN A 175 23.35 0.82 18.07
N CYS A 176 22.78 1.69 17.24
CA CYS A 176 22.37 1.35 15.87
C CYS A 176 23.55 1.25 14.89
N LEU A 177 24.74 1.72 15.27
CA LEU A 177 25.95 1.68 14.45
C LEU A 177 26.67 0.33 14.61
N GLY A 178 27.44 -0.06 13.60
CA GLY A 178 28.21 -1.30 13.56
C GLY A 178 27.37 -2.57 13.47
N GLN A 179 26.07 -2.45 13.21
CA GLN A 179 25.14 -3.60 13.17
C GLN A 179 25.33 -4.46 11.91
N ASN A 180 25.93 -3.90 10.84
CA ASN A 180 26.29 -4.60 9.61
C ASN A 180 25.13 -5.43 9.01
N ARG A 181 23.96 -4.80 8.82
CA ARG A 181 22.74 -5.45 8.33
C ARG A 181 22.47 -5.13 6.87
N THR A 182 22.28 -6.17 6.06
CA THR A 182 21.85 -6.08 4.67
C THR A 182 20.39 -5.64 4.62
N MET A 183 20.06 -4.73 3.71
CA MET A 183 18.67 -4.41 3.41
C MET A 183 18.17 -5.28 2.26
N HIS A 184 17.01 -5.91 2.44
CA HIS A 184 16.33 -6.70 1.43
C HIS A 184 15.11 -5.97 0.90
N LEU A 185 15.24 -5.41 -0.30
CA LEU A 185 14.15 -4.82 -1.06
C LEU A 185 13.44 -5.99 -1.77
N ASN A 186 12.51 -6.64 -1.06
CA ASN A 186 11.90 -7.93 -1.43
C ASN A 186 10.38 -7.85 -1.67
N GLY A 187 9.85 -6.65 -1.87
CA GLY A 187 8.42 -6.37 -2.01
C GLY A 187 7.78 -7.15 -3.15
N TYR A 188 8.48 -7.37 -4.26
CA TYR A 188 7.96 -8.13 -5.40
C TYR A 188 7.67 -9.58 -5.03
N ASN A 189 8.63 -10.25 -4.38
CA ASN A 189 8.49 -11.65 -3.98
C ASN A 189 7.39 -11.83 -2.93
N ASN A 190 7.28 -10.88 -1.99
CA ASN A 190 6.20 -10.85 -1.01
C ASN A 190 4.84 -10.72 -1.69
N ALA A 191 4.66 -9.69 -2.53
CA ALA A 191 3.40 -9.46 -3.25
C ALA A 191 3.03 -10.64 -4.14
N LYS A 192 3.99 -11.15 -4.92
CA LYS A 192 3.77 -12.29 -5.81
C LYS A 192 3.30 -13.52 -5.04
N ALA A 193 3.91 -13.86 -3.90
CA ALA A 193 3.51 -15.01 -3.10
C ALA A 193 2.06 -14.89 -2.58
N VAL A 194 1.64 -13.69 -2.17
CA VAL A 194 0.25 -13.44 -1.74
C VAL A 194 -0.71 -13.51 -2.92
N LEU A 195 -0.36 -12.93 -4.06
CA LEU A 195 -1.20 -12.94 -5.27
C LEU A 195 -1.35 -14.34 -5.86
N ASP A 196 -0.29 -15.14 -5.87
CA ASP A 196 -0.33 -16.55 -6.30
C ASP A 196 -1.29 -17.34 -5.39
N TRP A 197 -1.17 -17.19 -4.07
CA TRP A 197 -2.11 -17.82 -3.11
C TRP A 197 -3.55 -17.34 -3.34
N ALA A 198 -3.76 -16.04 -3.54
CA ALA A 198 -5.08 -15.47 -3.76
C ALA A 198 -5.71 -15.98 -5.06
N LEU A 199 -4.93 -16.13 -6.13
CA LEU A 199 -5.40 -16.67 -7.42
C LEU A 199 -5.82 -18.14 -7.28
N GLU A 200 -5.05 -18.95 -6.56
CA GLU A 200 -5.40 -20.36 -6.29
C GLU A 200 -6.70 -20.47 -5.48
N ASN A 201 -6.94 -19.55 -4.55
CA ASN A 201 -8.10 -19.60 -3.65
C ASN A 201 -9.36 -18.95 -4.23
N PHE A 202 -9.20 -17.96 -5.10
CA PHE A 202 -10.25 -17.19 -5.75
C PHE A 202 -10.00 -17.05 -7.26
N PRO A 203 -10.03 -18.14 -8.04
CA PRO A 203 -9.66 -18.12 -9.46
C PRO A 203 -10.69 -17.42 -10.37
N GLU A 204 -11.93 -17.32 -9.92
CA GLU A 204 -13.06 -16.79 -10.71
C GLU A 204 -13.98 -15.86 -9.89
N PRO A 205 -13.46 -14.75 -9.33
CA PRO A 205 -14.32 -13.77 -8.70
C PRO A 205 -15.17 -13.05 -9.76
N LYS A 206 -16.37 -12.61 -9.37
CA LYS A 206 -17.19 -11.73 -10.21
C LYS A 206 -16.70 -10.28 -10.14
N GLN A 207 -16.07 -9.92 -9.02
CA GLN A 207 -15.54 -8.59 -8.75
C GLN A 207 -14.21 -8.70 -8.02
N LEU A 208 -13.18 -8.08 -8.58
CA LEU A 208 -11.82 -8.03 -8.04
C LEU A 208 -11.40 -6.57 -7.90
N VAL A 209 -11.06 -6.17 -6.68
CA VAL A 209 -10.49 -4.86 -6.36
C VAL A 209 -9.03 -5.05 -5.99
N VAL A 210 -8.14 -4.32 -6.66
CA VAL A 210 -6.75 -4.12 -6.21
C VAL A 210 -6.69 -2.75 -5.59
N GLY A 211 -6.35 -2.67 -4.31
CA GLY A 211 -6.35 -1.39 -3.62
C GLY A 211 -5.22 -1.25 -2.64
N GLY A 212 -4.99 -0.05 -2.15
CA GLY A 212 -4.03 0.19 -1.08
C GLY A 212 -4.05 1.63 -0.60
N TYR A 213 -3.29 1.90 0.45
CA TYR A 213 -3.13 3.23 1.00
C TYR A 213 -1.66 3.64 1.08
N SER A 214 -1.36 4.94 0.94
CA SER A 214 0.01 5.46 1.03
C SER A 214 0.95 4.74 0.04
N ALA A 215 2.11 4.24 0.47
CA ALA A 215 2.99 3.40 -0.35
C ALA A 215 2.27 2.20 -1.00
N GLY A 216 1.27 1.64 -0.33
CA GLY A 216 0.44 0.54 -0.85
C GLY A 216 -0.51 0.98 -1.96
N SER A 217 -0.93 2.25 -2.02
CA SER A 217 -1.72 2.73 -3.17
C SER A 217 -0.86 2.81 -4.43
N LEU A 218 0.42 3.20 -4.32
CA LEU A 218 1.38 3.12 -5.43
C LEU A 218 1.63 1.66 -5.83
N GLY A 219 1.79 0.77 -4.86
CA GLY A 219 1.92 -0.68 -5.10
C GLY A 219 0.71 -1.25 -5.86
N ALA A 220 -0.51 -0.91 -5.45
CA ALA A 220 -1.74 -1.31 -6.13
C ALA A 220 -1.80 -0.83 -7.58
N GLN A 221 -1.35 0.40 -7.86
CA GLN A 221 -1.26 0.96 -9.21
C GLN A 221 -0.21 0.22 -10.05
N LEU A 222 0.98 -0.02 -9.51
CA LEU A 222 2.08 -0.72 -10.19
C LEU A 222 1.78 -2.20 -10.47
N TRP A 223 1.03 -2.85 -9.59
CA TRP A 223 0.61 -4.25 -9.76
C TRP A 223 -0.67 -4.42 -10.59
N SER A 224 -1.37 -3.33 -10.93
CA SER A 224 -2.70 -3.38 -11.56
C SER A 224 -2.75 -4.23 -12.85
N ALA A 225 -1.82 -4.01 -13.78
CA ALA A 225 -1.75 -4.76 -15.04
C ALA A 225 -1.39 -6.23 -14.81
N LYS A 226 -0.42 -6.51 -13.92
CA LYS A 226 -0.04 -7.88 -13.60
C LYS A 226 -1.18 -8.67 -12.96
N VAL A 227 -1.91 -8.06 -12.02
CA VAL A 227 -3.10 -8.71 -11.43
C VAL A 227 -4.18 -8.94 -12.48
N ALA A 228 -4.40 -7.98 -13.38
CA ALA A 228 -5.39 -8.16 -14.43
C ALA A 228 -5.05 -9.30 -15.39
N ASP A 229 -3.76 -9.48 -15.70
CA ASP A 229 -3.24 -10.61 -16.46
C ASP A 229 -3.41 -11.94 -15.70
N MET A 230 -2.99 -12.00 -14.43
CA MET A 230 -3.09 -13.19 -13.57
C MET A 230 -4.52 -13.73 -13.48
N TRP A 231 -5.52 -12.86 -13.31
CA TRP A 231 -6.93 -13.26 -13.27
C TRP A 231 -7.60 -13.33 -14.64
N GLN A 232 -6.86 -13.06 -15.73
CA GLN A 232 -7.35 -13.06 -17.10
C GLN A 232 -8.58 -12.15 -17.28
N VAL A 233 -8.55 -10.94 -16.70
CA VAL A 233 -9.68 -9.99 -16.72
C VAL A 233 -10.15 -9.70 -18.16
N LYS A 234 -9.23 -9.65 -19.14
CA LYS A 234 -9.59 -9.45 -20.56
C LYS A 234 -10.51 -10.54 -21.12
N GLN A 235 -10.41 -11.76 -20.58
CA GLN A 235 -11.10 -12.96 -21.08
C GLN A 235 -12.32 -13.29 -20.24
N LYS A 236 -12.30 -12.96 -18.94
CA LYS A 236 -13.38 -13.24 -18.00
C LYS A 236 -14.30 -12.02 -17.87
N SER A 237 -15.61 -12.23 -17.88
CA SER A 237 -16.61 -11.17 -17.63
C SER A 237 -16.65 -10.78 -16.14
N MET A 238 -15.55 -10.23 -15.62
CA MET A 238 -15.32 -9.84 -14.24
C MET A 238 -15.18 -8.32 -14.13
N LYS A 239 -15.76 -7.72 -13.08
CA LYS A 239 -15.54 -6.30 -12.77
C LYS A 239 -14.17 -6.14 -12.08
N PHE A 240 -13.24 -5.45 -12.73
CA PHE A 240 -11.90 -5.18 -12.20
C PHE A 240 -11.76 -3.70 -11.86
N GLN A 241 -11.32 -3.41 -10.64
CA GLN A 241 -11.27 -2.05 -10.12
C GLN A 241 -9.98 -1.80 -9.35
N VAL A 242 -9.52 -0.53 -9.37
CA VAL A 242 -8.30 -0.10 -8.68
C VAL A 242 -8.62 1.01 -7.69
N LEU A 243 -8.20 0.85 -6.43
CA LEU A 243 -8.47 1.79 -5.34
C LEU A 243 -7.15 2.37 -4.81
N ALA A 244 -6.95 3.68 -4.96
CA ALA A 244 -5.79 4.37 -4.45
C ALA A 244 -6.18 5.40 -3.39
N ASP A 245 -5.78 5.16 -2.12
CA ASP A 245 -5.97 6.10 -1.03
C ASP A 245 -4.65 6.80 -0.66
N SER A 246 -4.63 8.12 -0.83
CA SER A 246 -3.58 9.02 -0.36
C SER A 246 -2.20 8.80 -1.00
N TYR A 247 -2.17 8.49 -2.31
CA TYR A 247 -0.98 8.64 -3.15
C TYR A 247 -1.29 8.42 -4.64
N VAL A 248 -0.92 9.37 -5.52
CA VAL A 248 -1.06 9.25 -6.99
C VAL A 248 0.25 9.33 -7.78
N GLY A 249 1.37 9.65 -7.12
CA GLY A 249 2.69 9.73 -7.76
C GLY A 249 3.20 11.15 -8.02
N VAL A 250 2.75 12.15 -7.25
CA VAL A 250 3.40 13.48 -7.28
C VAL A 250 4.87 13.32 -6.86
N PHE A 251 5.79 13.61 -7.78
CA PHE A 251 7.21 13.28 -7.69
C PHE A 251 8.06 14.42 -8.27
N PRO A 252 9.27 14.70 -7.75
CA PRO A 252 10.13 15.77 -8.27
C PRO A 252 10.84 15.36 -9.57
N GLU A 253 10.07 15.15 -10.65
CA GLU A 253 10.57 14.66 -11.95
C GLU A 253 11.68 15.54 -12.54
N HIS A 254 11.71 16.84 -12.21
CA HIS A 254 12.77 17.78 -12.61
C HIS A 254 14.14 17.45 -11.98
N LYS A 255 14.16 16.70 -10.87
CA LYS A 255 15.36 16.29 -10.16
C LYS A 255 15.81 14.91 -10.63
N VAL A 256 14.88 13.98 -10.68
CA VAL A 256 15.11 12.59 -11.07
C VAL A 256 13.80 11.98 -11.53
N ALA A 257 13.83 11.17 -12.59
CA ALA A 257 12.63 10.49 -13.06
C ALA A 257 12.19 9.43 -12.05
N ALA A 258 10.88 9.27 -11.82
CA ALA A 258 10.36 8.29 -10.84
C ALA A 258 10.83 6.84 -11.11
N SER A 259 11.03 6.47 -12.37
CA SER A 259 11.62 5.18 -12.74
C SER A 259 13.00 4.92 -12.14
N SER A 260 13.78 5.96 -11.82
CA SER A 260 15.08 5.79 -11.15
C SER A 260 14.92 5.13 -9.78
N LEU A 261 13.83 5.45 -9.07
CA LEU A 261 13.53 4.86 -7.79
C LEU A 261 13.05 3.42 -7.94
N VAL A 262 12.16 3.17 -8.91
CA VAL A 262 11.70 1.82 -9.25
C VAL A 262 12.88 0.92 -9.65
N ASN A 263 13.80 1.43 -10.46
CA ASN A 263 15.00 0.72 -10.91
C ASN A 263 15.99 0.49 -9.77
N PHE A 264 16.16 1.46 -8.87
CA PHE A 264 16.97 1.32 -7.66
C PHE A 264 16.49 0.15 -6.78
N TYR A 265 15.17 -0.10 -6.72
CA TYR A 265 14.62 -1.27 -6.04
C TYR A 265 14.78 -2.59 -6.82
N GLY A 266 15.24 -2.56 -8.07
CA GLY A 266 15.19 -3.69 -9.00
C GLY A 266 13.81 -3.93 -9.63
N GLY A 267 12.87 -3.00 -9.44
CA GLY A 267 11.48 -3.12 -9.92
C GLY A 267 11.31 -2.98 -11.44
N CYS A 268 12.32 -2.49 -12.16
CA CYS A 268 12.30 -2.46 -13.63
C CYS A 268 12.69 -3.81 -14.25
N ASP A 269 13.22 -4.76 -13.45
CA ASP A 269 13.64 -6.10 -13.91
C ASP A 269 12.62 -7.20 -13.61
N VAL A 270 11.57 -6.89 -12.83
CA VAL A 270 10.52 -7.84 -12.46
C VAL A 270 9.31 -7.72 -13.39
N ASP A 271 8.49 -8.78 -13.44
CA ASP A 271 7.28 -8.80 -14.26
C ASP A 271 6.12 -8.09 -13.55
N LEU A 272 6.03 -6.77 -13.75
CA LEU A 272 4.85 -5.94 -13.44
C LEU A 272 3.90 -5.80 -14.64
N HIS A 273 4.16 -6.54 -15.73
CA HIS A 273 3.45 -6.42 -16.99
C HIS A 273 3.58 -5.04 -17.67
N PHE A 274 4.75 -4.39 -17.53
CA PHE A 274 5.09 -3.23 -18.35
C PHE A 274 5.25 -3.64 -19.82
N PRO A 275 4.75 -2.86 -20.79
CA PRO A 275 5.08 -3.08 -22.19
C PRO A 275 6.59 -2.86 -22.44
N GLU A 276 7.14 -3.49 -23.46
CA GLU A 276 8.60 -3.48 -23.75
C GLU A 276 9.21 -2.06 -23.83
N PRO A 277 8.56 -1.06 -24.49
CA PRO A 277 9.08 0.32 -24.49
C PRO A 277 9.16 0.91 -23.08
N MET A 278 8.14 0.68 -22.25
CA MET A 278 8.12 1.19 -20.87
C MET A 278 9.17 0.48 -20.01
N THR A 279 9.39 -0.82 -20.20
CA THR A 279 10.49 -1.55 -19.54
C THR A 279 11.84 -0.93 -19.88
N THR A 280 12.04 -0.55 -21.14
CA THR A 280 13.27 0.11 -21.60
C THR A 280 13.45 1.48 -20.96
N GLU A 281 12.40 2.31 -20.93
CA GLU A 281 12.43 3.64 -20.29
C GLU A 281 12.61 3.56 -18.77
N CYS A 282 12.03 2.54 -18.12
CA CYS A 282 12.19 2.29 -16.69
C CYS A 282 13.66 2.02 -16.36
N LYS A 283 14.29 1.09 -17.09
CA LYS A 283 15.71 0.74 -16.93
C LYS A 283 16.66 1.88 -17.29
N ALA A 284 16.24 2.73 -18.22
CA ALA A 284 16.97 3.93 -18.61
C ALA A 284 16.83 5.08 -17.60
N ASN A 285 16.01 4.95 -16.56
CA ASN A 285 15.73 5.98 -15.57
C ASN A 285 15.12 7.25 -16.19
N THR A 286 14.24 7.10 -17.18
CA THR A 286 13.64 8.24 -17.91
C THR A 286 12.12 8.32 -17.81
N ALA A 287 11.44 7.25 -17.41
CA ALA A 287 9.98 7.28 -17.26
C ALA A 287 9.55 8.02 -15.99
N THR A 288 8.54 8.89 -16.13
CA THR A 288 7.88 9.60 -15.03
C THR A 288 6.89 8.69 -14.30
N ALA A 289 6.45 9.08 -13.11
CA ALA A 289 5.44 8.36 -12.33
C ALA A 289 4.14 8.20 -13.13
N THR A 290 3.69 9.28 -13.79
CA THR A 290 2.49 9.25 -14.65
C THR A 290 2.67 8.29 -15.81
N ALA A 291 3.82 8.30 -16.49
CA ALA A 291 4.07 7.44 -17.64
C ALA A 291 4.08 5.95 -17.27
N LEU A 292 4.67 5.60 -16.13
CA LEU A 292 4.68 4.24 -15.60
C LEU A 292 3.25 3.72 -15.39
N VAL A 293 2.41 4.49 -14.69
CA VAL A 293 1.03 4.08 -14.40
C VAL A 293 0.16 4.11 -15.67
N ASP A 294 0.31 5.11 -16.54
CA ASP A 294 -0.41 5.19 -17.81
C ASP A 294 -0.13 4.00 -18.72
N ALA A 295 1.11 3.49 -18.74
CA ALA A 295 1.45 2.28 -19.48
C ALA A 295 0.72 1.05 -18.94
N LEU A 296 0.62 0.92 -17.61
CA LEU A 296 -0.09 -0.19 -16.98
C LEU A 296 -1.60 -0.10 -17.17
N ILE A 297 -2.18 1.12 -17.11
CA ILE A 297 -3.61 1.34 -17.39
C ILE A 297 -3.96 0.88 -18.82
N LYS A 298 -3.09 1.15 -19.80
CA LYS A 298 -3.29 0.71 -21.19
C LYS A 298 -3.22 -0.82 -21.34
N GLU A 299 -2.46 -1.49 -20.51
CA GLU A 299 -2.38 -2.95 -20.49
C GLU A 299 -3.57 -3.59 -19.75
N THR A 300 -4.19 -2.91 -18.79
CA THR A 300 -5.43 -3.37 -18.18
C THR A 300 -6.64 -3.25 -19.12
N PRO A 301 -7.55 -4.24 -19.17
CA PRO A 301 -8.88 -4.02 -19.77
C PRO A 301 -9.63 -2.90 -19.04
N LYS A 302 -10.74 -2.43 -19.64
CA LYS A 302 -11.56 -1.36 -19.06
C LYS A 302 -11.82 -1.62 -17.58
N SER A 303 -11.25 -0.77 -16.75
CA SER A 303 -11.22 -0.86 -15.30
C SER A 303 -11.80 0.43 -14.71
N ASP A 304 -12.34 0.35 -13.50
CA ASP A 304 -12.81 1.54 -12.79
C ASP A 304 -11.81 1.88 -11.69
N TRP A 305 -11.28 3.10 -11.71
CA TRP A 305 -10.26 3.57 -10.77
C TRP A 305 -10.90 4.59 -9.82
N LEU A 306 -10.60 4.49 -8.52
CA LEU A 306 -10.99 5.46 -7.50
C LEU A 306 -9.74 5.99 -6.81
N PHE A 307 -9.54 7.30 -6.91
CA PHE A 307 -8.49 8.03 -6.20
C PHE A 307 -9.12 8.84 -5.06
N ILE A 308 -8.64 8.62 -3.83
CA ILE A 308 -9.05 9.34 -2.63
C ILE A 308 -7.83 10.11 -2.14
N ASP A 309 -7.87 11.43 -2.18
CA ASP A 309 -6.69 12.25 -1.88
C ASP A 309 -7.02 13.49 -1.07
N SER A 310 -6.09 13.85 -0.19
CA SER A 310 -6.10 15.14 0.48
C SER A 310 -5.47 16.20 -0.41
N THR A 311 -6.08 17.38 -0.52
CA THR A 311 -5.56 18.46 -1.37
C THR A 311 -4.20 19.01 -0.91
N ALA A 312 -3.80 18.78 0.34
CA ALA A 312 -2.53 19.24 0.89
C ALA A 312 -1.78 18.14 1.66
N ASP A 313 -1.94 16.86 1.27
CA ASP A 313 -1.37 15.67 1.95
C ASP A 313 0.07 15.90 2.41
N ARG A 314 0.25 15.97 3.73
CA ARG A 314 1.54 16.33 4.32
C ARG A 314 2.60 15.25 4.12
N THR A 315 2.20 13.99 4.04
CA THR A 315 3.14 12.87 3.88
C THR A 315 3.64 12.79 2.45
N GLN A 316 2.77 12.93 1.45
CA GLN A 316 3.18 12.97 0.05
C GLN A 316 4.13 14.15 -0.20
N ARG A 317 3.81 15.32 0.34
CA ARG A 317 4.67 16.52 0.25
C ARG A 317 6.02 16.34 0.97
N LYS A 318 6.06 15.62 2.10
CA LYS A 318 7.34 15.23 2.75
C LYS A 318 8.14 14.24 1.92
N PHE A 319 7.50 13.25 1.32
CA PHE A 319 8.18 12.28 0.47
C PHE A 319 8.76 12.93 -0.78
N TYR A 320 8.04 13.88 -1.37
CA TYR A 320 8.56 14.72 -2.45
C TYR A 320 9.87 15.40 -2.06
N GLU A 321 9.94 16.02 -0.87
CA GLU A 321 11.16 16.64 -0.36
C GLU A 321 12.26 15.62 -0.05
N LEU A 322 11.91 14.44 0.45
CA LEU A 322 12.86 13.35 0.69
C LEU A 322 13.56 12.93 -0.60
N VAL A 323 12.82 12.76 -1.69
CA VAL A 323 13.41 12.46 -3.01
C VAL A 323 14.25 13.64 -3.52
N ARG A 324 13.76 14.88 -3.35
CA ARG A 324 14.40 16.07 -3.90
C ARG A 324 15.72 16.42 -3.20
N LEU A 325 15.74 16.32 -1.87
CA LEU A 325 16.83 16.77 -1.01
C LEU A 325 17.66 15.62 -0.41
N GLY A 326 17.16 14.39 -0.45
CA GLY A 326 17.73 13.27 0.30
C GLY A 326 17.58 13.45 1.81
N ILE A 327 18.20 12.54 2.58
CA ILE A 327 18.18 12.62 4.04
C ILE A 327 18.85 13.88 4.61
N ALA A 328 19.73 14.51 3.83
CA ALA A 328 20.39 15.77 4.20
C ALA A 328 19.42 16.92 4.47
N GLY A 329 18.25 16.90 3.83
CA GLY A 329 17.20 17.89 4.04
C GLY A 329 16.31 17.65 5.26
N TYR A 330 16.46 16.50 5.93
CA TYR A 330 15.59 16.13 7.04
C TYR A 330 16.04 16.77 8.37
N PRO A 331 15.13 17.33 9.19
CA PRO A 331 13.68 17.44 8.94
C PRO A 331 13.35 18.59 7.99
N PHE A 332 12.40 18.35 7.07
CA PHE A 332 12.00 19.34 6.07
C PHE A 332 11.20 20.49 6.73
N THR A 333 11.76 21.69 6.70
CA THR A 333 11.14 22.91 7.23
C THR A 333 10.20 23.58 6.23
N THR A 334 10.41 23.33 4.94
CA THR A 334 9.55 23.78 3.85
C THR A 334 9.20 22.57 2.99
N LEU A 335 7.92 22.38 2.76
CA LEU A 335 7.39 21.35 1.87
C LEU A 335 6.96 22.01 0.56
N LEU A 336 6.84 21.21 -0.52
CA LEU A 336 6.13 21.60 -1.73
C LEU A 336 4.84 22.36 -1.39
N ASP A 337 4.58 23.47 -2.09
CA ASP A 337 3.36 24.26 -1.88
C ASP A 337 2.11 23.37 -2.06
N ALA A 338 1.09 23.59 -1.24
CA ALA A 338 -0.11 22.76 -1.27
C ALA A 338 -0.89 22.93 -2.59
N GLY A 339 -0.94 24.16 -3.14
CA GLY A 339 -1.58 24.43 -4.42
C GLY A 339 -0.80 23.83 -5.59
N GLU A 340 0.53 23.92 -5.56
CA GLU A 340 1.39 23.25 -6.55
C GLU A 340 1.23 21.73 -6.50
N PHE A 341 1.29 21.14 -5.30
CA PHE A 341 1.05 19.71 -5.07
C PHE A 341 -0.31 19.26 -5.63
N PHE A 342 -1.39 19.96 -5.28
CA PHE A 342 -2.73 19.61 -5.75
C PHE A 342 -2.89 19.80 -7.26
N GLY A 343 -2.24 20.82 -7.83
CA GLY A 343 -2.16 21.02 -9.28
C GLY A 343 -1.50 19.84 -9.99
N ASN A 344 -0.35 19.37 -9.49
CA ASN A 344 0.31 18.19 -10.05
C ASN A 344 -0.53 16.92 -9.89
N LEU A 345 -1.11 16.70 -8.71
CA LEU A 345 -2.03 15.59 -8.46
C LEU A 345 -3.18 15.57 -9.47
N THR A 346 -3.81 16.72 -9.69
CA THR A 346 -4.92 16.86 -10.64
C THR A 346 -4.49 16.52 -12.07
N GLN A 347 -3.32 17.01 -12.51
CA GLN A 347 -2.77 16.71 -13.84
C GLN A 347 -2.50 15.21 -14.05
N ILE A 348 -1.97 14.53 -13.03
CA ILE A 348 -1.71 13.08 -13.08
C ILE A 348 -3.03 12.33 -13.28
N VAL A 349 -4.02 12.61 -12.43
CA VAL A 349 -5.32 11.92 -12.49
C VAL A 349 -6.12 12.33 -13.75
N ASP A 350 -5.89 13.52 -14.31
CA ASP A 350 -6.40 13.92 -15.63
C ASP A 350 -5.84 13.07 -16.76
N SER A 351 -4.53 12.74 -16.72
CA SER A 351 -3.90 11.82 -17.68
C SER A 351 -4.55 10.44 -17.63
N HIS A 352 -4.68 9.88 -16.42
CA HIS A 352 -5.30 8.57 -16.21
C HIS A 352 -6.76 8.52 -16.71
N ALA A 353 -7.51 9.62 -16.51
CA ALA A 353 -8.91 9.72 -16.93
C ALA A 353 -9.10 9.76 -18.46
N GLN A 354 -8.05 10.05 -19.24
CA GLN A 354 -8.10 9.90 -20.71
C GLN A 354 -8.04 8.44 -21.15
N LEU A 355 -7.56 7.54 -20.29
CA LEU A 355 -7.28 6.14 -20.62
C LEU A 355 -8.31 5.18 -20.04
N THR A 356 -8.91 5.51 -18.89
CA THR A 356 -9.83 4.62 -18.17
C THR A 356 -10.91 5.39 -17.39
N SER A 357 -11.87 4.67 -16.80
CA SER A 357 -12.87 5.31 -15.93
C SER A 357 -12.23 5.68 -14.60
N VAL A 358 -12.33 6.96 -14.24
CA VAL A 358 -11.75 7.49 -13.00
C VAL A 358 -12.82 8.20 -12.19
N THR A 359 -12.95 7.81 -10.93
CA THR A 359 -13.66 8.52 -9.87
C THR A 359 -12.63 9.21 -8.97
N ARG A 360 -12.88 10.48 -8.65
CA ARG A 360 -12.02 11.28 -7.77
C ARG A 360 -12.76 11.62 -6.50
N PHE A 361 -12.08 11.52 -5.38
CA PHE A 361 -12.58 11.94 -4.08
C PHE A 361 -11.51 12.80 -3.39
N ASN A 362 -11.53 14.08 -3.68
CA ASN A 362 -10.56 15.03 -3.13
C ASN A 362 -11.11 15.67 -1.86
N ILE A 363 -10.33 15.73 -0.79
CA ILE A 363 -10.73 16.26 0.52
C ILE A 363 -9.82 17.43 0.89
N GLU A 364 -10.40 18.55 1.31
CA GLU A 364 -9.61 19.69 1.79
C GLU A 364 -8.98 19.37 3.15
N SER A 365 -7.74 18.88 3.14
CA SER A 365 -7.04 18.39 4.32
C SER A 365 -5.53 18.25 4.09
N GLU A 366 -4.76 18.18 5.18
CA GLU A 366 -3.37 17.71 5.17
C GLU A 366 -3.24 16.23 5.61
N GLN A 367 -4.35 15.59 5.99
CA GLN A 367 -4.38 14.21 6.46
C GLN A 367 -3.82 13.26 5.41
N HIS A 368 -3.15 12.21 5.89
CA HIS A 368 -2.67 11.13 5.06
C HIS A 368 -3.41 9.85 5.44
N VAL A 369 -3.99 9.19 4.45
CA VAL A 369 -4.81 7.96 4.55
C VAL A 369 -6.19 8.24 5.16
N TRP A 370 -7.23 7.86 4.44
CA TRP A 370 -8.62 8.03 4.85
C TRP A 370 -9.27 6.71 5.23
N LEU A 371 -9.05 5.65 4.46
CA LEU A 371 -9.72 4.36 4.60
C LEU A 371 -9.29 3.55 5.84
N LYS A 372 -8.36 4.09 6.64
CA LYS A 372 -8.01 3.56 7.97
C LYS A 372 -8.71 4.26 9.13
N SER A 373 -9.23 5.47 8.91
CA SER A 373 -9.97 6.20 9.95
C SER A 373 -11.24 5.44 10.30
N ALA A 374 -11.71 5.48 11.54
CA ALA A 374 -13.01 4.90 11.88
C ALA A 374 -14.18 5.66 11.20
N GLU A 375 -13.95 6.94 10.88
CA GLU A 375 -14.94 7.88 10.37
C GLU A 375 -14.91 8.03 8.85
N TYR A 376 -14.10 7.21 8.14
CA TYR A 376 -13.89 7.36 6.69
C TYR A 376 -15.20 7.44 5.91
N ALA A 377 -16.22 6.66 6.30
CA ALA A 377 -17.50 6.60 5.63
C ALA A 377 -18.25 7.93 5.61
N THR A 378 -17.93 8.85 6.53
CA THR A 378 -18.54 10.17 6.68
C THR A 378 -17.67 11.32 6.17
N ALA A 379 -16.45 11.03 5.70
CA ALA A 379 -15.58 12.04 5.11
C ALA A 379 -16.28 12.68 3.90
N THR A 380 -16.14 14.00 3.75
CA THR A 380 -16.78 14.77 2.69
C THR A 380 -15.73 15.35 1.77
N SER A 381 -15.91 15.22 0.45
CA SER A 381 -15.04 15.79 -0.56
C SER A 381 -15.26 17.29 -0.73
N VAL A 382 -14.38 17.94 -1.49
CA VAL A 382 -14.44 19.37 -1.84
C VAL A 382 -15.74 19.78 -2.56
N ASP A 383 -16.41 18.84 -3.23
CA ASP A 383 -17.69 19.03 -3.94
C ASP A 383 -18.91 18.55 -3.13
N GLY A 384 -18.72 18.14 -1.87
CA GLY A 384 -19.80 17.77 -0.96
C GLY A 384 -20.27 16.31 -1.05
N ALA A 385 -19.60 15.46 -1.84
CA ALA A 385 -19.89 14.04 -1.85
C ALA A 385 -19.38 13.35 -0.56
N VAL A 386 -20.05 12.29 -0.13
CA VAL A 386 -19.71 11.54 1.10
C VAL A 386 -19.00 10.25 0.72
N LEU A 387 -17.83 9.99 1.30
CA LEU A 387 -16.93 8.90 0.89
C LEU A 387 -17.59 7.51 0.98
N GLY A 388 -18.36 7.24 2.05
CA GLY A 388 -19.08 5.97 2.19
C GLY A 388 -20.09 5.72 1.06
N ASN A 389 -20.76 6.78 0.60
CA ASN A 389 -21.69 6.71 -0.53
C ASN A 389 -20.95 6.48 -1.84
N VAL A 390 -19.87 7.24 -2.08
CA VAL A 390 -19.03 7.10 -3.28
C VAL A 390 -18.43 5.70 -3.37
N LEU A 391 -17.89 5.17 -2.27
CA LEU A 391 -17.38 3.79 -2.22
C LEU A 391 -18.48 2.77 -2.52
N SER A 392 -19.66 2.92 -1.91
CA SER A 392 -20.77 2.00 -2.12
C SER A 392 -21.28 2.00 -3.58
N GLU A 393 -21.40 3.18 -4.18
CA GLU A 393 -21.79 3.35 -5.58
C GLU A 393 -20.72 2.78 -6.52
N TRP A 394 -19.45 3.14 -6.30
CA TRP A 394 -18.33 2.67 -7.10
C TRP A 394 -18.17 1.15 -7.05
N LEU A 395 -18.43 0.53 -5.89
CA LEU A 395 -18.43 -0.94 -5.74
C LEU A 395 -19.70 -1.61 -6.28
N SER A 396 -20.78 -0.87 -6.53
CA SER A 396 -22.01 -1.46 -7.03
C SER A 396 -21.80 -2.08 -8.41
N VAL A 397 -22.37 -3.27 -8.62
CA VAL A 397 -22.47 -3.86 -9.95
C VAL A 397 -23.75 -3.30 -10.54
N SER A 398 -23.65 -2.33 -11.46
CA SER A 398 -24.82 -1.95 -12.25
C SER A 398 -25.38 -3.22 -12.90
N PRO A 399 -26.68 -3.53 -12.74
CA PRO A 399 -27.28 -4.60 -13.51
C PRO A 399 -27.04 -4.26 -14.98
N THR A 400 -26.50 -5.19 -15.75
CA THR A 400 -26.54 -5.12 -17.21
C THR A 400 -28.00 -5.15 -17.65
N ASN A 401 -28.67 -4.01 -17.58
CA ASN A 401 -29.91 -3.77 -18.29
C ASN A 401 -29.54 -3.01 -19.55
N ALA A 402 -29.52 -3.77 -20.65
CA ALA A 402 -29.96 -3.26 -21.93
C ALA A 402 -31.22 -2.40 -21.71
N THR A 403 -31.28 -1.27 -22.41
CA THR A 403 -32.41 -0.30 -22.45
C THR A 403 -32.74 0.42 -21.13
N LEU A 404 -32.15 1.62 -20.93
CA LEU A 404 -32.85 2.84 -20.47
C LEU A 404 -31.88 4.01 -20.29
N LYS A 405 -31.54 4.71 -21.38
CA LYS A 405 -31.21 6.15 -21.37
C LYS A 405 -31.71 6.76 -22.68
N LYS A 406 -33.03 6.99 -22.72
CA LYS A 406 -33.64 7.92 -23.66
C LYS A 406 -34.84 8.59 -22.98
N ALA A 407 -34.55 9.48 -22.03
CA ALA A 407 -35.47 10.52 -21.58
C ALA A 407 -34.72 11.37 -20.54
N LEU A 408 -34.22 12.53 -20.98
CA LEU A 408 -34.12 13.80 -20.24
C LEU A 408 -33.21 14.76 -21.03
N CYS A 409 -33.69 15.14 -22.20
CA CYS A 409 -33.45 16.44 -22.82
C CYS A 409 -34.80 16.92 -23.35
N CYS A 410 -35.47 17.75 -22.57
CA CYS A 410 -36.38 18.78 -23.06
C CYS A 410 -35.85 20.11 -22.50
#